data_AF-A0A5C3Q686-F1
#
_entry.id   AF-A0A5C3Q686-F1
#
_cell.length_a   1.000
_cell.length_b   1.000
_cell.length_c   1.000
_cell.angle_alpha   90.00
_cell.angle_beta   90.00
_cell.angle_gamma   90.00
#
_symmetry.space_group_name_H-M   'P 1'
#
loop_
_entity.id
_entity.type
_entity.pdbx_description
1 polymer ?
#
loop_
_entity_poly.entity_id
_entity_poly.type
_entity_poly.pdbx_seq_one_letter_code
_entity_poly.pdbx_strand_id
1 'polypeptide(L)'
;MNLGMSHDFGGIDFENLVFPYNMYVDYTRIYQRPGKTKISFDPDDMPTAAYINTFHEAYTNPNLTTWLDDYKQVFPKSRLVDNC
;
A
#
# COMPACT_ATOMS: atom_id res chain seq x y z
N MET A 1 7.54 -6.07 -5.20
CA MET A 1 8.92 -5.88 -5.69
C MET A 1 9.42 -4.56 -5.11
N ASN A 2 10.67 -4.47 -4.68
CA ASN A 2 11.21 -3.26 -4.05
C ASN A 2 12.64 -3.01 -4.55
N LEU A 3 12.95 -1.76 -4.89
CA LEU A 3 14.31 -1.24 -5.09
C LEU A 3 14.48 -0.09 -4.11
N GLY A 4 14.84 -0.41 -2.88
CA GLY A 4 14.92 0.55 -1.78
C GLY A 4 15.98 0.14 -0.77
N MET A 5 16.43 1.11 0.05
CA MET A 5 17.43 0.90 1.10
C MET A 5 16.87 1.37 2.43
N SER A 6 17.19 0.65 3.50
CA SER A 6 16.87 1.02 4.89
C SER A 6 17.96 0.49 5.81
N HIS A 7 18.30 1.25 6.85
CA HIS A 7 19.22 0.79 7.89
C HIS A 7 18.70 -0.46 8.63
N ASP A 8 17.39 -0.68 8.63
CA ASP A 8 16.77 -1.88 9.21
C ASP A 8 16.92 -3.11 8.31
N PHE A 9 17.24 -2.93 7.02
CA PHE A 9 17.54 -4.05 6.11
C PHE A 9 19.02 -4.47 6.18
N GLY A 10 19.90 -3.56 6.62
CA GLY A 10 21.34 -3.78 6.75
C GLY A 10 22.12 -2.46 6.79
N GLY A 11 23.42 -2.56 7.07
CA GLY A 11 24.33 -1.41 6.99
C GLY A 11 24.40 -0.86 5.56
N ILE A 12 24.40 0.47 5.42
CA ILE A 12 24.45 1.15 4.12
C ILE A 12 25.84 1.78 3.96
N ASP A 13 26.54 1.38 2.91
CA ASP A 13 27.84 1.96 2.52
C ASP A 13 27.62 3.07 1.50
N PHE A 14 27.37 4.29 1.97
CA PHE A 14 27.13 5.44 1.11
C PHE A 14 28.33 5.90 0.29
N GLU A 15 29.56 5.54 0.70
CA GLU A 15 30.78 5.97 0.01
C GLU A 15 30.95 5.26 -1.34
N ASN A 16 30.43 4.04 -1.45
CA ASN A 16 30.59 3.20 -2.64
C ASN A 16 29.31 3.09 -3.50
N LEU A 17 28.24 3.81 -3.17
CA LEU A 17 27.01 3.82 -3.98
C LEU A 17 27.14 4.72 -5.21
N VAL A 18 26.69 4.23 -6.36
CA VAL A 18 26.70 4.96 -7.64
C VAL A 18 25.29 5.02 -8.22
N PHE A 19 24.72 6.22 -8.24
CA PHE A 19 23.35 6.47 -8.72
C PHE A 19 23.35 6.94 -10.18
N PRO A 20 22.27 6.66 -10.94
CA PRO A 20 21.04 5.96 -10.54
C PRO A 20 21.12 4.43 -10.68
N TYR A 21 20.38 3.71 -9.82
CA TYR A 21 20.13 2.27 -9.95
C TYR A 21 18.78 2.00 -10.60
N ASN A 22 18.69 0.93 -11.39
CA ASN A 22 17.47 0.55 -12.10
C ASN A 22 17.14 -0.93 -11.82
N MET A 23 15.86 -1.21 -11.53
CA MET A 23 15.32 -2.56 -11.41
C MET A 23 14.40 -2.82 -12.61
N TYR A 24 14.75 -3.82 -13.43
CA TYR A 24 13.97 -4.19 -14.61
C TYR A 24 13.14 -5.43 -14.32
N VAL A 25 11.87 -5.40 -14.75
CA VAL A 25 10.91 -6.50 -14.59
C VAL A 25 10.28 -6.75 -15.95
N ASP A 26 10.49 -7.93 -16.52
CA ASP A 26 9.97 -8.28 -17.85
C ASP A 26 8.49 -8.70 -17.79
N TYR A 27 8.13 -9.56 -16.85
CA TYR A 27 6.75 -9.96 -16.65
C TYR A 27 6.47 -10.38 -15.21
N THR A 28 5.19 -10.30 -14.83
CA THR A 28 4.65 -10.86 -13.58
C THR A 28 3.53 -11.83 -13.92
N ARG A 29 3.47 -12.97 -13.23
CA ARG A 29 2.37 -13.93 -13.32
C ARG A 29 1.72 -14.08 -11.95
N ILE A 30 0.39 -14.02 -11.92
CA ILE A 30 -0.40 -14.20 -10.69
C ILE A 30 -1.25 -15.44 -10.87
N TYR A 31 -1.17 -16.38 -9.93
CA TYR A 31 -1.95 -17.61 -9.93
C TYR A 31 -2.92 -17.61 -8.76
N GLN A 32 -4.17 -17.97 -9.02
CA GLN A 32 -5.18 -18.17 -7.99
C GLN A 32 -5.35 -19.66 -7.72
N ARG A 33 -5.62 -20.03 -6.46
CA ARG A 33 -5.90 -21.43 -6.10
C ARG A 33 -7.21 -21.90 -6.77
N PRO A 34 -7.28 -23.14 -7.25
CA PRO A 34 -8.52 -23.70 -7.80
C PRO A 34 -9.68 -23.56 -6.80
N GLY A 35 -10.84 -23.10 -7.28
CA GLY A 35 -12.03 -22.88 -6.44
C GLY A 35 -11.97 -21.64 -5.53
N LYS A 36 -10.92 -20.82 -5.62
CA LYS A 36 -10.78 -19.54 -4.90
C LYS A 36 -10.63 -18.36 -5.87
N THR A 37 -11.44 -18.37 -6.92
CA THR A 37 -11.50 -17.28 -7.91
C THR A 37 -12.16 -16.06 -7.28
N LYS A 38 -11.38 -15.06 -6.89
CA LYS A 38 -11.86 -13.70 -6.59
C LYS A 38 -11.24 -12.77 -7.64
N ILE A 39 -12.00 -12.42 -8.67
CA ILE A 39 -11.60 -11.48 -9.75
C ILE A 39 -12.36 -10.16 -9.54
N SER A 40 -12.43 -9.69 -8.29
CA SER A 40 -12.99 -8.36 -7.99
C SER A 40 -12.09 -7.69 -6.97
N PHE A 41 -11.80 -6.42 -7.22
CA PHE A 41 -11.18 -5.51 -6.25
C PHE A 41 -12.21 -4.95 -5.26
N ASP A 42 -13.48 -5.27 -5.46
CA ASP A 42 -14.62 -4.88 -4.63
C ASP A 42 -15.46 -6.12 -4.29
N PRO A 43 -14.96 -7.02 -3.44
CA PRO A 43 -15.76 -8.16 -2.99
C PRO A 43 -16.74 -7.70 -1.89
N ASP A 44 -17.90 -8.36 -1.79
CA ASP A 44 -18.95 -8.01 -0.82
C ASP A 44 -18.46 -7.99 0.65
N ASP A 45 -17.47 -8.82 0.97
CA ASP A 45 -16.85 -8.90 2.31
C ASP A 45 -15.78 -7.82 2.57
N MET A 46 -15.31 -7.12 1.54
CA MET A 46 -14.35 -6.02 1.63
C MET A 46 -14.66 -4.96 0.57
N PRO A 47 -15.73 -4.15 0.75
CA PRO A 47 -16.22 -3.23 -0.27
C PRO A 47 -15.31 -2.00 -0.38
N THR A 48 -14.27 -2.12 -1.21
CA THR A 48 -13.25 -1.11 -1.45
C THR A 48 -13.84 0.13 -2.12
N ALA A 49 -14.76 -0.05 -3.07
CA ALA A 49 -15.38 1.09 -3.76
C ALA A 49 -16.21 1.93 -2.79
N ALA A 50 -16.98 1.29 -1.91
CA ALA A 50 -17.76 1.99 -0.88
C ALA A 50 -16.85 2.77 0.09
N TYR A 51 -15.72 2.18 0.50
CA TYR A 51 -14.74 2.84 1.37
C TYR A 51 -14.13 4.08 0.70
N ILE A 52 -13.65 3.94 -0.54
CA ILE A 52 -13.10 5.07 -1.31
C ILE A 52 -14.15 6.16 -1.50
N ASN A 53 -15.38 5.81 -1.84
CA ASN A 53 -16.46 6.77 -2.02
C ASN A 53 -16.80 7.51 -0.72
N THR A 54 -16.73 6.82 0.42
CA THR A 54 -16.95 7.43 1.74
C THR A 54 -15.87 8.47 2.07
N PHE A 55 -14.63 8.22 1.66
CA PHE A 55 -13.47 9.08 1.94
C PHE A 55 -12.87 9.69 0.67
N HIS A 56 -13.71 10.09 -0.28
CA HIS A 56 -13.29 10.43 -1.66
C HIS A 56 -12.20 11.51 -1.73
N GLU A 57 -12.27 12.50 -0.83
CA GLU A 57 -11.32 13.61 -0.79
C GLU A 57 -9.89 13.14 -0.47
N ALA A 58 -9.72 12.14 0.42
CA ALA A 58 -8.39 11.58 0.69
C ALA A 58 -7.75 10.92 -0.53
N TYR A 59 -8.56 10.48 -1.51
CA TYR A 59 -8.09 9.83 -2.72
C TYR A 59 -8.01 10.76 -3.94
N THR A 60 -8.42 12.02 -3.78
CA THR A 60 -8.46 12.99 -4.89
C THR A 60 -7.73 14.30 -4.58
N ASN A 61 -7.44 14.60 -3.31
CA ASN A 61 -6.71 15.79 -2.89
C ASN A 61 -5.26 15.44 -2.51
N PRO A 62 -4.26 15.78 -3.33
CA PRO A 62 -2.86 15.45 -3.07
C PRO A 62 -2.25 16.23 -1.89
N ASN A 63 -2.93 17.25 -1.37
CA ASN A 63 -2.47 18.02 -0.21
C ASN A 63 -2.81 17.35 1.13
N LEU A 64 -3.65 16.31 1.12
CA LEU A 64 -3.98 15.54 2.33
C LEU A 64 -2.97 14.41 2.49
N THR A 65 -1.92 14.66 3.26
CA THR A 65 -0.81 13.70 3.42
C THR A 65 -0.93 12.84 4.68
N THR A 66 -1.77 13.26 5.62
CA THR A 66 -1.99 12.56 6.90
C THR A 66 -3.48 12.41 7.19
N TRP A 67 -3.86 11.25 7.76
CA TRP A 67 -5.27 10.90 8.00
C TRP A 67 -5.90 11.70 9.15
N LEU A 68 -5.15 11.89 10.23
CA LEU A 68 -5.60 12.58 11.44
C LEU A 68 -5.31 14.09 11.36
N ASP A 69 -4.12 14.48 10.90
CA ASP A 69 -3.69 15.88 10.98
C ASP A 69 -4.15 16.74 9.80
N ASP A 70 -4.16 16.20 8.58
CA ASP A 70 -4.65 16.94 7.41
C ASP A 70 -6.13 16.63 7.16
N TYR A 71 -6.47 15.34 7.06
CA TYR A 71 -7.82 14.92 6.64
C TYR A 71 -8.86 14.91 7.76
N LYS A 72 -8.43 14.96 9.03
CA LYS A 72 -9.30 15.07 10.22
C LYS A 72 -10.35 13.95 10.35
N GLN A 73 -10.04 12.73 9.89
CA GLN A 73 -10.93 11.57 10.02
C GLN A 73 -10.49 10.62 11.13
N VAL A 74 -11.43 9.83 11.65
CA VAL A 74 -11.11 8.78 12.63
C VAL A 74 -10.21 7.73 11.97
N PHE A 75 -9.14 7.35 12.66
CA PHE A 75 -8.22 6.34 12.14
C PHE A 75 -8.93 4.99 12.02
N PRO A 76 -8.85 4.28 10.87
CA PRO A 76 -9.49 2.98 10.70
C PRO A 76 -8.92 1.98 11.71
N LYS A 77 -9.81 1.21 12.36
CA LYS A 77 -9.38 0.21 13.33
C LYS A 77 -8.68 -0.96 12.65
N SER A 78 -7.64 -1.47 13.30
CA SER A 78 -6.90 -2.65 12.87
C SER A 78 -7.05 -3.75 13.90
N ARG A 79 -7.51 -4.94 13.48
CA ARG A 79 -7.60 -6.11 14.36
C ARG A 79 -6.26 -6.49 15.00
N LEU A 80 -5.14 -6.20 14.33
CA LEU A 80 -3.79 -6.51 14.83
C LEU A 80 -3.37 -5.60 16.00
N VAL A 81 -3.85 -4.35 16.03
CA VAL A 81 -3.42 -3.33 16.99
C VAL A 81 -4.50 -3.06 18.03
N ASP A 82 -5.76 -2.96 17.60
CA ASP A 82 -6.89 -2.56 18.43
C ASP A 82 -7.62 -3.76 19.06
N ASN A 83 -7.21 -5.00 18.75
CA ASN A 83 -7.82 -6.25 19.24
C ASN A 83 -9.35 -6.30 19.07
N CYS A 84 -9.88 -5.67 18.00
CA CYS A 84 -11.29 -5.58 17.65
C CYS A 84 -11.68 -6.61 16.58
#